data_AF-A0A8T5L2D9-F1
#
_entry.id   AF-A0A8T5L2D9-F1
#
_cell.length_a   1.000
_cell.length_b   1.000
_cell.length_c   1.000
_cell.angle_alpha   90.00
_cell.angle_beta   90.00
_cell.angle_gamma   90.00
#
_symmetry.space_group_name_H-M   'P 1'
#
loop_
_entity.id
_entity.type
_entity.pdbx_description
1 polymer ?
#
loop_
_entity_poly.entity_id
_entity_poly.type
_entity_poly.pdbx_seq_one_letter_code
_entity_poly.pdbx_strand_id
1 'polypeptide(L)'
;HKNMRKIPKNKNLLILVGGEKVPGEVYQMADLNIAVTNQPHSEIAALALFLDMYFSGKELDKKFTKAKLRIIPQEKGKKILSK
;
A
#
# COMPACT_ATOMS: atom_id res chain seq x y z
N HIS A 1 6.46 -12.48 1.88
CA HIS A 1 7.74 -12.28 1.16
C HIS A 1 8.92 -12.22 2.13
N LYS A 2 10.05 -12.89 1.85
CA LYS A 2 11.19 -13.06 2.78
C LYS A 2 11.79 -11.74 3.31
N ASN A 3 11.67 -10.63 2.56
CA ASN A 3 12.26 -9.34 2.94
C ASN A 3 11.31 -8.39 3.71
N MET A 4 10.00 -8.67 3.76
CA MET A 4 9.05 -7.74 4.41
C MET A 4 9.23 -7.64 5.93
N ARG A 5 9.76 -8.70 6.56
CA ARG A 5 10.06 -8.68 8.00
C ARG A 5 11.19 -7.71 8.37
N LYS A 6 11.97 -7.25 7.38
CA LYS A 6 13.07 -6.30 7.58
C LYS A 6 12.60 -4.84 7.56
N ILE A 7 11.36 -4.56 7.14
CA ILE A 7 10.84 -3.21 7.06
C ILE A 7 10.56 -2.72 8.49
N PRO A 8 11.16 -1.59 8.93
CA PRO A 8 10.93 -1.07 10.26
C PRO A 8 9.48 -0.61 10.42
N LYS A 9 8.89 -0.88 11.59
CA LYS A 9 7.52 -0.45 11.96
C LYS A 9 7.49 0.84 12.78
N ASN A 10 8.64 1.29 13.25
CA ASN A 10 8.82 2.42 14.16
C ASN A 10 9.55 3.61 13.51
N LYS A 11 9.63 3.63 12.18
CA LYS A 11 10.27 4.70 11.41
C LYS A 11 9.36 5.13 10.26
N ASN A 12 9.54 6.35 9.80
CA ASN A 12 8.88 6.81 8.57
C ASN A 12 9.42 6.01 7.38
N LEU A 13 8.53 5.66 6.46
CA LEU A 13 8.86 4.92 5.25
C LEU A 13 8.64 5.82 4.02
N LEU A 14 9.63 5.87 3.14
CA LEU A 14 9.47 6.36 1.77
C LEU A 14 9.39 5.15 0.84
N ILE A 15 8.26 5.01 0.14
CA ILE A 15 8.04 3.91 -0.79
C ILE A 15 8.19 4.47 -2.20
N LEU A 16 9.21 4.00 -2.92
CA LEU A 16 9.33 4.26 -4.36
C LEU A 16 8.66 3.13 -5.12
N VAL A 17 7.67 3.51 -5.94
CA VAL A 17 7.05 2.61 -6.93
C VAL A 17 7.38 3.16 -8.31
N GLY A 18 8.00 2.32 -9.12
CA GLY A 18 8.50 2.71 -10.42
C GLY A 18 7.67 2.12 -11.56
N GLY A 19 7.53 2.89 -12.63
CA GLY A 19 7.03 2.41 -13.92
C GLY A 19 8.13 1.72 -14.75
N GLU A 20 7.91 1.62 -16.05
CA GLU A 20 8.71 0.82 -16.99
C GLU A 20 10.23 1.09 -16.97
N LYS A 21 10.69 2.29 -16.58
CA LYS A 21 12.11 2.66 -16.55
C LYS A 21 12.49 3.41 -15.27
N VAL A 22 12.85 2.66 -14.24
CA VAL A 22 13.49 3.20 -13.04
C VAL A 22 15.00 3.29 -13.27
N PRO A 23 15.64 4.46 -13.05
CA PRO A 23 17.10 4.57 -13.14
C PRO A 23 17.80 3.61 -12.17
N GLY A 24 18.90 2.98 -12.63
CA GLY A 24 19.65 2.00 -11.84
C GLY A 24 20.15 2.52 -10.48
N GLU A 25 20.49 3.81 -10.41
CA GLU A 25 20.97 4.49 -9.20
C GLU A 25 19.95 4.43 -8.05
N VAL A 26 18.64 4.46 -8.37
CA VAL A 26 17.58 4.38 -7.36
C VAL A 26 17.65 3.07 -6.59
N TYR A 27 17.96 1.97 -7.28
CA TYR A 27 18.12 0.66 -6.65
C TYR A 27 19.31 0.62 -5.69
N GLN A 28 20.36 1.42 -5.94
CA GLN A 28 21.54 1.50 -5.09
C GLN A 28 21.32 2.41 -3.87
N MET A 29 20.51 3.46 -4.03
CA MET A 29 20.18 4.39 -2.94
C MET A 29 19.16 3.80 -1.95
N ALA A 30 18.34 2.85 -2.38
CA ALA A 30 17.30 2.26 -1.53
C ALA A 30 17.88 1.36 -0.45
N ASP A 31 17.44 1.54 0.80
CA ASP A 31 17.77 0.64 1.91
C ASP A 31 17.31 -0.80 1.66
N LEU A 32 16.18 -0.95 0.95
CA LEU A 32 15.56 -2.22 0.62
C LEU A 32 14.98 -2.20 -0.80
N ASN A 33 15.32 -3.21 -1.59
CA ASN A 33 14.65 -3.52 -2.86
C ASN A 33 13.71 -4.72 -2.67
N ILE A 34 12.42 -4.54 -2.95
CA ILE A 34 11.38 -5.55 -2.71
C ILE A 34 10.60 -5.81 -3.99
N ALA A 35 10.59 -7.06 -4.44
CA ALA A 35 9.64 -7.55 -5.43
C ALA A 35 8.37 -8.02 -4.72
N VAL A 36 7.21 -7.47 -5.09
CA VAL A 36 5.89 -7.89 -4.58
C VAL A 36 5.42 -9.16 -5.30
N THR A 37 5.72 -9.26 -6.60
CA THR A 37 5.68 -10.50 -7.38
C THR A 37 6.90 -10.53 -8.33
N ASN A 38 7.16 -11.68 -8.95
CA ASN A 38 8.21 -11.81 -9.96
C ASN A 38 7.68 -11.64 -11.40
N GLN A 39 6.46 -11.13 -11.57
CA GLN A 39 5.85 -10.91 -12.88
C GLN A 39 5.66 -9.40 -13.12
N PRO A 40 5.78 -8.91 -14.35
CA PRO A 40 5.47 -7.52 -14.66
C PRO A 40 3.99 -7.26 -14.44
N HIS A 41 3.67 -6.25 -13.63
CA HIS A 41 2.31 -5.79 -13.35
C HIS A 41 2.31 -4.31 -13.00
N SER A 42 1.12 -3.77 -12.69
CA SER A 42 0.96 -2.38 -12.31
C SER A 42 1.64 -2.04 -10.98
N GLU A 43 2.26 -0.86 -10.95
CA GLU A 43 2.76 -0.17 -9.77
C GLU A 43 1.67 0.06 -8.71
N ILE A 44 0.41 0.28 -9.13
CA ILE A 44 -0.73 0.45 -8.23
C ILE A 44 -1.02 -0.87 -7.51
N ALA A 45 -1.04 -1.99 -8.25
CA ALA A 45 -1.22 -3.31 -7.67
C ALA A 45 -0.05 -3.69 -6.74
N ALA A 46 1.18 -3.34 -7.12
CA ALA A 46 2.37 -3.52 -6.29
C ALA A 46 2.21 -2.80 -4.95
N LEU A 47 1.82 -1.53 -4.99
CA LEU A 47 1.64 -0.71 -3.81
C LEU A 47 0.51 -1.23 -2.92
N ALA A 48 -0.64 -1.58 -3.51
CA ALA A 48 -1.79 -2.12 -2.77
C ALA A 48 -1.43 -3.39 -2.00
N LEU A 49 -0.82 -4.37 -2.68
CA LEU A 49 -0.38 -5.62 -2.06
C LEU A 49 0.72 -5.39 -1.03
N PHE A 50 1.66 -4.48 -1.29
CA PHE A 50 2.68 -4.12 -0.31
C PHE A 50 2.06 -3.57 0.98
N LEU A 51 1.11 -2.65 0.88
CA LEU A 51 0.45 -2.03 2.04
C LEU A 51 -0.41 -3.04 2.79
N ASP A 52 -1.19 -3.87 2.09
CA ASP A 52 -1.97 -4.97 2.68
C ASP A 52 -1.06 -5.90 3.49
N MET A 53 0.07 -6.32 2.92
CA MET A 53 1.02 -7.17 3.63
C MET A 53 1.71 -6.46 4.81
N TYR A 54 2.05 -5.17 4.67
CA TYR A 54 2.73 -4.39 5.70
C TYR A 54 1.82 -4.13 6.92
N PHE A 55 0.56 -3.79 6.67
CA PHE A 55 -0.46 -3.55 7.70
C PHE A 55 -1.23 -4.80 8.09
N SER A 56 -1.02 -5.92 7.39
CA SER A 56 -1.74 -7.19 7.59
C SER A 56 -3.25 -7.02 7.45
N GLY A 57 -3.69 -6.32 6.40
CA GLY A 57 -5.09 -6.04 6.06
C GLY A 57 -5.81 -5.00 6.93
N LYS A 58 -5.17 -4.51 8.00
CA LYS A 58 -5.78 -3.57 8.97
C LYS A 58 -5.96 -2.15 8.40
N GLU A 59 -5.34 -1.83 7.28
CA GLU A 59 -5.47 -0.53 6.63
C GLU A 59 -6.89 -0.26 6.12
N LEU A 60 -7.64 -1.31 5.78
CA LEU A 60 -9.02 -1.23 5.32
C LEU A 60 -9.99 -0.82 6.46
N ASP A 61 -9.63 -1.08 7.71
CA ASP A 61 -10.41 -0.71 8.89
C ASP A 61 -10.21 0.76 9.32
N LYS A 62 -9.32 1.49 8.64
CA LYS A 62 -8.96 2.86 9.01
C LYS A 62 -10.16 3.80 8.89
N LYS A 63 -10.54 4.40 10.03
CA LYS A 63 -11.63 5.39 10.10
C LYS A 63 -11.07 6.80 10.04
N PHE A 64 -11.59 7.61 9.12
CA PHE A 64 -11.28 9.04 9.03
C PHE A 64 -12.27 9.84 9.90
N THR A 65 -11.78 10.45 10.99
CA THR A 65 -12.61 11.09 12.03
C THR A 65 -13.38 12.32 11.56
N LYS A 66 -12.89 12.99 10.51
CA LYS A 66 -13.49 14.21 9.93
C LYS A 66 -13.96 14.00 8.48
N ALA A 67 -14.31 12.76 8.12
CA ALA A 67 -14.84 12.49 6.79
C ALA A 67 -16.20 13.19 6.59
N LYS A 68 -16.35 13.90 5.46
CA LYS A 68 -17.63 14.49 5.03
C LYS A 68 -18.66 13.44 4.63
N LEU A 69 -18.17 12.32 4.09
CA LEU A 69 -18.95 11.18 3.63
C LEU A 69 -18.37 9.88 4.18
N ARG A 70 -19.24 8.96 4.58
CA ARG A 70 -18.87 7.59 4.95
C ARG A 70 -19.80 6.60 4.26
N ILE A 71 -19.21 5.69 3.49
CA ILE A 71 -19.93 4.57 2.88
C ILE A 71 -20.12 3.48 3.95
N ILE A 72 -21.33 2.96 4.09
CA ILE A 72 -21.62 1.81 4.94
C ILE A 72 -21.68 0.57 4.04
N PRO A 73 -20.88 -0.48 4.30
CA PRO A 73 -20.97 -1.74 3.56
C PRO A 73 -22.39 -2.31 3.64
N GLN A 74 -22.94 -2.70 2.50
CA GLN A 74 -24.27 -3.31 2.38
C GLN A 74 -24.14 -4.52 1.43
N GLU A 75 -24.88 -5.58 1.71
CA GLU A 75 -24.93 -6.76 0.82
C GLU A 75 -25.48 -6.39 -0.57
N LYS A 76 -26.47 -5.50 -0.62
CA LYS A 76 -27.03 -4.92 -1.86
C LYS A 76 -27.39 -3.45 -1.64
N GLY A 77 -27.16 -2.63 -2.68
CA GLY A 77 -27.44 -1.20 -2.66
C GLY A 77 -26.28 -0.35 -2.11
N LYS A 78 -26.52 0.95 -1.96
CA LYS A 78 -25.52 1.94 -1.52
C LYS A 78 -26.08 2.79 -0.38
N LYS A 79 -25.46 2.69 0.81
CA LYS A 79 -25.79 3.56 1.95
C LYS A 79 -24.62 4.49 2.25
N ILE A 80 -24.93 5.79 2.31
CA ILE A 80 -23.95 6.85 2.58
C ILE A 80 -24.44 7.65 3.78
N LEU A 81 -23.54 7.92 4.73
CA LEU A 81 -23.76 8.92 5.78
C LEU A 81 -23.02 10.19 5.39
N SER A 82 -23.72 11.31 5.28
CA SER A 82 -23.13 12.65 5.22
C SER A 82 -23.17 13.28 6.60
N LYS A 83 -22.13 14.03 6.95
CA LYS A 83 -22.09 14.85 8.16
C LYS A 83 -22.64 16.25 7.88
#